data_AF-A0A5D3KJU4-F1
#
_entry.id   AF-A0A5D3KJU4-F1
#
_cell.length_a   1.000
_cell.length_b   1.000
_cell.length_c   1.000
_cell.angle_alpha   90.00
_cell.angle_beta   90.00
_cell.angle_gamma   90.00
#
_symmetry.space_group_name_H-M   'P 1'
#
loop_
_entity.id
_entity.type
_entity.pdbx_description
1 polymer ?
#
loop_
_entity_poly.entity_id
_entity_poly.type
_entity_poly.pdbx_seq_one_letter_code
_entity_poly.pdbx_strand_id
1 'polypeptide(L)' 'MRRRVKQTRSLEERMAEQAAKLKAMADQLPAGAEREALLKRARIVETGAHLGDWLNSPGLRQSD' A
#
# COMPACT_ATOMS: atom_id res chain seq x y z
N MET A 1 -12.38 10.58 -24.80
CA MET A 1 -13.24 10.15 -23.68
C MET A 1 -12.36 9.59 -22.56
N ARG A 2 -12.36 10.18 -21.35
CA ARG A 2 -11.71 9.59 -20.17
C ARG A 2 -12.68 8.59 -19.52
N ARG A 3 -12.27 7.33 -19.37
CA ARG A 3 -13.08 6.30 -18.70
C ARG A 3 -13.11 6.58 -17.19
N ARG A 4 -14.25 6.97 -16.65
CA ARG A 4 -14.44 7.09 -15.19
C ARG A 4 -14.52 5.69 -14.60
N VAL A 5 -13.48 5.28 -13.88
CA VAL A 5 -13.49 4.05 -13.08
C VAL A 5 -14.13 4.39 -11.74
N LYS A 6 -15.25 3.75 -11.40
CA LYS A 6 -15.80 3.80 -10.04
C LYS A 6 -14.93 2.91 -9.15
N GLN A 7 -14.19 3.51 -8.22
CA GLN A 7 -13.50 2.78 -7.18
C GLN A 7 -14.53 2.46 -6.10
N THR A 8 -14.88 1.19 -5.94
CA THR A 8 -15.83 0.71 -4.93
C THR A 8 -15.17 0.41 -3.59
N ARG A 9 -13.85 0.23 -3.61
CA ARG A 9 -12.97 0.02 -2.45
C ARG A 9 -12.22 1.31 -2.13
N SER A 10 -11.88 1.50 -0.87
CA SER A 10 -11.09 2.66 -0.43
C SER A 10 -9.69 2.65 -1.08
N LEU A 11 -8.97 3.76 -1.00
CA LEU A 11 -7.60 3.81 -1.48
C LEU A 11 -6.71 2.86 -0.67
N GLU A 12 -6.89 2.87 0.64
CA GLU A 12 -6.18 2.07 1.65
C GLU A 12 -6.40 0.57 1.41
N GLU A 13 -7.64 0.13 1.22
CA GLU A 13 -7.96 -1.27 0.90
C GLU A 13 -7.23 -1.73 -0.36
N ARG A 14 -7.23 -0.92 -1.42
CA ARG A 14 -6.54 -1.26 -2.68
C ARG A 14 -5.02 -1.27 -2.53
N MET A 15 -4.47 -0.40 -1.68
CA MET A 15 -3.04 -0.40 -1.36
C MET A 15 -2.67 -1.67 -0.57
N ALA A 16 -3.46 -2.05 0.44
CA ALA A 16 -3.25 -3.29 1.19
C ALA A 16 -3.28 -4.53 0.28
N GLU A 17 -4.27 -4.63 -0.62
CA GLU A 17 -4.32 -5.71 -1.63
C GLU A 17 -3.08 -5.73 -2.53
N GLN A 18 -2.61 -4.56 -2.95
CA GLN A 18 -1.42 -4.45 -3.80
C GLN A 18 -0.14 -4.83 -3.06
N ALA A 19 -0.01 -4.47 -1.77
CA ALA A 19 1.11 -4.89 -0.94
C ALA A 19 1.13 -6.42 -0.77
N ALA A 20 -0.02 -7.05 -0.55
CA ALA A 20 -0.14 -8.51 -0.47
C ALA A 20 0.28 -9.20 -1.77
N LYS A 21 -0.14 -8.67 -2.94
CA LYS A 21 0.29 -9.20 -4.26
C LYS A 21 1.80 -9.10 -4.46
N LEU A 22 2.42 -7.98 -4.06
CA LEU A 22 3.87 -7.80 -4.17
C LEU A 22 4.64 -8.76 -3.26
N LYS A 23 4.15 -9.02 -2.04
CA LYS A 23 4.72 -10.04 -1.14
C LYS A 23 4.61 -11.44 -1.76
N ALA A 24 3.43 -11.81 -2.27
CA ALA A 24 3.24 -13.11 -2.94
C ALA A 24 4.16 -13.30 -4.16
N MET A 25 4.41 -12.25 -4.96
CA MET A 25 5.38 -12.29 -6.05
C MET A 25 6.82 -12.47 -5.53
N ALA A 26 7.18 -11.76 -4.46
CA ALA A 26 8.49 -11.89 -3.83
C ALA A 26 8.72 -13.30 -3.25
N ASP A 27 7.69 -13.96 -2.75
CA ASP A 27 7.79 -15.31 -2.19
C ASP A 27 7.99 -16.40 -3.26
N GLN A 28 7.65 -16.10 -4.52
CA GLN A 28 7.91 -17.00 -5.66
C GLN A 28 9.35 -16.87 -6.21
N LEU A 29 10.08 -15.83 -5.81
CA LEU A 29 11.44 -15.59 -6.28
C LEU A 29 12.48 -16.14 -5.28
N PRO A 30 13.63 -16.61 -5.78
CA PRO A 30 14.77 -16.90 -4.93
C PRO A 30 15.29 -15.62 -4.26
N ALA A 31 16.09 -15.77 -3.20
CA ALA A 31 16.76 -14.64 -2.57
C ALA A 31 17.64 -13.90 -3.60
N GLY A 32 17.47 -12.58 -3.69
CA GLY A 32 18.19 -11.74 -4.65
C GLY A 32 17.56 -10.36 -4.80
N ALA A 33 18.21 -9.52 -5.61
CA ALA A 33 17.85 -8.12 -5.78
C ALA A 33 16.40 -7.91 -6.26
N GLU A 34 15.89 -8.80 -7.11
CA GLU A 34 14.52 -8.71 -7.63
C GLU A 34 13.47 -8.95 -6.54
N ARG A 35 13.69 -9.97 -5.70
CA ARG A 35 12.88 -10.25 -4.52
C ARG A 35 12.89 -9.08 -3.56
N GLU A 36 14.07 -8.52 -3.28
CA GLU A 36 14.21 -7.36 -2.40
C GLU A 36 13.51 -6.11 -2.95
N ALA A 37 13.56 -5.88 -4.26
CA ALA A 37 12.87 -4.76 -4.89
C ALA A 37 11.34 -4.87 -4.73
N LEU A 38 10.78 -6.08 -4.89
CA LEU A 38 9.36 -6.34 -4.66
C LEU A 38 8.96 -6.12 -3.20
N LEU A 39 9.77 -6.62 -2.25
CA LEU A 39 9.53 -6.43 -0.82
C LEU A 39 9.60 -4.95 -0.42
N LYS A 40 10.59 -4.21 -0.95
CA LYS A 40 10.71 -2.76 -0.72
C LYS A 40 9.47 -2.03 -1.23
N ARG A 41 8.98 -2.38 -2.42
CA ARG A 41 7.77 -1.80 -2.98
C ARG A 41 6.53 -2.17 -2.18
N ALA A 42 6.41 -3.42 -1.72
CA ALA A 42 5.32 -3.87 -0.86
C ALA A 42 5.27 -3.03 0.42
N ARG A 43 6.42 -2.79 1.05
CA ARG A 43 6.51 -1.98 2.28
C ARG A 43 6.08 -0.53 2.07
N ILE A 44 6.47 0.10 0.96
CA ILE A 44 6.05 1.47 0.65
C ILE A 44 4.52 1.54 0.50
N VAL A 45 3.93 0.58 -0.21
CA VAL A 45 2.49 0.55 -0.44
C VAL A 45 1.73 0.25 0.87
N GLU A 46 2.24 -0.65 1.70
CA GLU A 46 1.68 -0.96 3.02
C GLU A 46 1.69 0.27 3.94
N THR A 47 2.82 0.98 4.03
CA THR A 47 2.88 2.26 4.76
C THR A 47 1.86 3.26 4.23
N GLY A 48 1.71 3.35 2.91
CA GLY A 48 0.73 4.25 2.32
C GLY A 48 -0.72 3.89 2.64
N ALA A 49 -1.03 2.60 2.81
CA ALA A 49 -2.36 2.16 3.25
C ALA A 49 -2.71 2.61 4.67
N HIS A 50 -1.71 2.85 5.53
CA HIS A 50 -1.90 3.28 6.92
C HIS A 50 -1.83 4.80 7.12
N LEU A 51 -1.46 5.58 6.09
CA LEU A 51 -1.35 7.04 6.20
C LEU A 51 -2.64 7.71 6.66
N GLY A 52 -3.79 7.21 6.19
CA GLY A 52 -5.10 7.72 6.61
C GLY A 52 -5.34 7.56 8.11
N ASP A 53 -4.92 6.43 8.68
CA ASP A 53 -5.05 6.16 10.12
C ASP A 53 -4.13 7.09 10.93
N TRP A 54 -2.91 7.34 10.46
CA TRP A 54 -1.96 8.25 11.12
C TRP A 54 -2.45 9.70 11.12
N LEU A 55 -2.96 10.19 9.99
CA LEU A 55 -3.49 11.55 9.88
C LEU A 55 -4.74 11.77 10.74
N ASN A 56 -5.50 10.71 11.03
CA ASN A 56 -6.68 10.77 11.89
C ASN A 56 -6.40 10.44 13.36
N SER A 57 -5.16 10.10 13.71
CA SER A 57 -4.77 9.81 15.09
C SER A 57 -4.91 11.06 15.98
N PRO A 58 -5.55 10.96 17.16
CA PRO A 58 -5.80 12.11 18.05
C PRO A 58 -4.54 12.89 18.46
N GLY A 59 -3.38 12.24 18.51
CA GLY A 59 -2.10 12.88 18.87
C GLY A 59 -1.39 13.59 17.72
N LEU A 60 -1.88 13.44 16.48
CA LEU A 60 -1.31 14.04 15.27
C LEU A 60 -2.25 15.06 14.61
N ARG A 61 -3.53 15.09 15.00
CA ARG A 61 -4.42 16.21 14.67
C ARG A 61 -3.94 17.44 15.42
N GLN A 62 -3.40 18.43 14.70
CA GLN A 62 -3.38 19.79 15.22
C GLN A 62 -4.81 20.15 15.59
N SER A 63 -5.01 20.50 16.86
CA SER A 63 -6.22 21.18 17.29
C SER A 63 -6.29 22.52 16.56
N ASP A 64 -7.38 22.76 15.83
CA ASP A 64 -7.78 24.10 15.37
C ASP A 64 -7.84 25.08 16.55
#